data_AF-A0A0J1DG96-F1
#
_entry.id   AF-A0A0J1DG96-F1
#
_cell.length_a   1.000
_cell.length_b   1.000
_cell.length_c   1.000
_cell.angle_alpha   90.00
_cell.angle_beta   90.00
_cell.angle_gamma   90.00
#
_symmetry.space_group_name_H-M   'P 1'
#
loop_
_entity.id
_entity.type
_entity.pdbx_description
1 polymer ?
#
loop_
_entity_poly.entity_id
_entity_poly.type
_entity_poly.pdbx_seq_one_letter_code
_entity_poly.pdbx_strand_id
1 'polypeptide(L)'
;MKAAIIILSDPKHGGEEALGRLFNGLAAAYDFKQRGTEVAVYFQGAGTRWAGVVGDASHPVHALYQAVADTVAGVSCACADVFGAREEAEKNGFDLVSDNGVPGTSGLPSIAQLAGQGYAIYSF
;
A
#
# COMPACT_ATOMS: atom_id res chain seq x y z
N MET A 1 -6.85 -19.11 -1.56
CA MET A 1 -5.73 -18.31 -1.00
C MET A 1 -6.11 -16.85 -1.14
N LYS A 2 -5.74 -15.99 -0.19
CA LYS A 2 -5.83 -14.53 -0.34
C LYS A 2 -4.42 -13.95 -0.30
N ALA A 3 -4.19 -12.77 -0.88
CA ALA A 3 -2.88 -12.13 -0.92
C ALA A 3 -2.91 -10.72 -0.33
N ALA A 4 -2.00 -10.42 0.59
CA ALA A 4 -1.82 -9.08 1.12
C ALA A 4 -0.46 -8.57 0.63
N ILE A 5 -0.47 -7.48 -0.11
CA ILE A 5 0.74 -6.85 -0.66
C ILE A 5 1.05 -5.63 0.20
N ILE A 6 2.19 -5.64 0.88
CA ILE A 6 2.65 -4.55 1.74
C ILE A 6 3.76 -3.80 1.02
N ILE A 7 3.53 -2.54 0.67
CA ILE A 7 4.53 -1.66 0.05
C ILE A 7 5.19 -0.82 1.13
N LEU A 8 6.51 -0.98 1.31
CA LEU A 8 7.29 -0.27 2.33
C LEU A 8 8.25 0.78 1.74
N SER A 9 8.55 0.70 0.43
CA SER A 9 9.57 1.51 -0.22
C SER A 9 9.26 3.00 -0.22
N ASP A 10 10.28 3.85 0.00
CA ASP A 10 10.11 5.31 0.08
C ASP A 10 10.29 5.99 -1.30
N PRO A 11 9.27 6.65 -1.87
CA PRO A 11 9.43 7.40 -3.11
C PRO A 11 10.38 8.60 -2.99
N LYS A 12 10.60 9.14 -1.78
CA LYS A 12 11.43 10.34 -1.59
C LYS A 12 12.93 10.03 -1.54
N HIS A 13 13.33 8.89 -0.97
CA HIS A 13 14.74 8.58 -0.71
C HIS A 13 15.27 7.32 -1.40
N GLY A 14 14.42 6.48 -1.99
CA GLY A 14 14.84 5.19 -2.53
C GLY A 14 15.12 5.14 -4.03
N GLY A 15 14.93 6.24 -4.76
CA GLY A 15 15.25 6.34 -6.20
C GLY A 15 14.61 5.23 -7.05
N GLU A 16 15.35 4.73 -8.04
CA GLU A 16 14.89 3.67 -8.95
C GLU A 16 14.57 2.35 -8.22
N GLU A 17 15.26 2.05 -7.12
CA GLU A 17 15.04 0.83 -6.34
C GLU A 17 13.67 0.86 -5.66
N ALA A 18 13.29 2.00 -5.07
CA ALA A 18 11.96 2.16 -4.47
C ALA A 18 10.84 2.08 -5.51
N LEU A 19 11.05 2.66 -6.70
CA LEU A 19 10.12 2.51 -7.82
C LEU A 19 10.02 1.04 -8.26
N GLY A 20 11.14 0.33 -8.34
CA GLY A 20 11.17 -1.10 -8.66
C GLY A 20 10.38 -1.95 -7.66
N ARG A 21 10.52 -1.67 -6.36
CA ARG A 21 9.73 -2.33 -5.30
C ARG A 21 8.23 -2.07 -5.44
N LEU A 22 7.83 -0.80 -5.61
CA LEU A 22 6.44 -0.45 -5.84
C LEU A 22 5.90 -1.18 -7.08
N PHE A 23 6.63 -1.10 -8.19
CA PHE A 23 6.25 -1.70 -9.45
C PHE A 23 6.02 -3.21 -9.28
N ASN A 24 6.95 -3.94 -8.66
CA ASN A 24 6.83 -5.38 -8.46
C ASN A 24 5.67 -5.73 -7.50
N GLY A 25 5.43 -4.92 -6.47
CA GLY A 25 4.28 -5.13 -5.59
C GLY A 25 2.94 -4.93 -6.30
N LEU A 26 2.79 -3.85 -7.08
CA LEU A 26 1.57 -3.63 -7.88
C LEU A 26 1.42 -4.66 -9.01
N ALA A 27 2.52 -5.12 -9.61
CA ALA A 27 2.50 -6.19 -10.61
C ALA A 27 2.07 -7.54 -9.99
N ALA A 28 2.51 -7.83 -8.77
CA ALA A 28 2.04 -9.00 -8.02
C ALA A 28 0.54 -8.88 -7.71
N ALA A 29 0.07 -7.70 -7.29
CA ALA A 29 -1.36 -7.45 -7.09
C ALA A 29 -2.16 -7.67 -8.38
N TYR A 30 -1.65 -7.19 -9.51
CA TYR A 30 -2.25 -7.39 -10.81
C TYR A 30 -2.34 -8.88 -11.18
N ASP A 31 -1.27 -9.66 -11.03
CA ASP A 31 -1.28 -11.11 -11.32
C ASP A 31 -2.31 -11.86 -10.44
N PHE A 32 -2.35 -11.58 -9.13
CA PHE A 32 -3.36 -12.17 -8.24
C PHE A 32 -4.78 -11.83 -8.69
N LYS A 33 -5.04 -10.54 -9.01
CA LYS A 33 -6.34 -10.08 -9.52
C LYS A 33 -6.73 -10.80 -10.80
N GLN A 34 -5.84 -10.93 -11.79
CA GLN A 34 -6.12 -11.61 -13.06
C GLN A 34 -6.43 -13.11 -12.88
N ARG A 35 -5.93 -13.72 -11.81
CA ARG A 35 -6.21 -15.12 -11.45
C ARG A 35 -7.48 -15.29 -10.60
N GLY A 36 -8.23 -14.22 -10.35
CA GLY A 36 -9.41 -14.25 -9.49
C GLY A 36 -9.08 -14.48 -8.01
N THR A 37 -7.83 -14.20 -7.60
CA THR A 37 -7.41 -14.29 -6.20
C THR A 37 -7.73 -12.98 -5.50
N GLU A 38 -8.39 -13.05 -4.34
CA GLU A 38 -8.64 -11.90 -3.50
C GLU A 38 -7.30 -11.31 -3.03
N VAL A 39 -7.08 -10.04 -3.36
CA VAL A 39 -5.82 -9.34 -3.07
C VAL A 39 -6.11 -7.96 -2.47
N ALA A 40 -5.31 -7.59 -1.47
CA ALA A 40 -5.38 -6.30 -0.78
C ALA A 40 -4.00 -5.65 -0.76
N VAL A 41 -3.88 -4.43 -1.28
CA VAL A 41 -2.65 -3.65 -1.26
C VAL A 41 -2.68 -2.65 -0.10
N TYR A 42 -1.63 -2.64 0.71
CA TYR A 42 -1.44 -1.71 1.81
C TYR A 42 -0.15 -0.92 1.62
N PHE A 43 -0.24 0.40 1.81
CA PHE A 43 0.93 1.25 1.94
C PHE A 43 1.30 1.39 3.41
N GLN A 44 2.51 0.96 3.78
CA GLN A 44 3.02 1.03 5.15
C GLN A 44 4.41 1.66 5.17
N GLY A 45 4.90 2.01 6.37
CA GLY A 45 6.20 2.67 6.52
C GLY A 45 6.32 3.94 5.66
N ALA A 46 7.48 4.13 5.04
CA ALA A 46 7.69 5.25 4.14
C ALA A 46 6.90 5.13 2.82
N GLY A 47 6.47 3.92 2.47
CA GLY A 47 5.59 3.65 1.33
C GLY A 47 4.24 4.33 1.39
N THR A 48 3.81 4.82 2.55
CA THR A 48 2.63 5.68 2.68
C THR A 48 2.68 6.92 1.77
N ARG A 49 3.88 7.43 1.46
CA ARG A 49 4.06 8.57 0.54
C ARG A 49 3.71 8.27 -0.91
N TRP A 50 3.62 7.00 -1.31
CA TRP A 50 3.17 6.64 -2.66
C TRP A 50 1.72 7.09 -2.90
N ALA A 51 0.91 7.24 -1.86
CA ALA A 51 -0.43 7.80 -1.96
C ALA A 51 -0.45 9.21 -2.59
N GLY A 52 0.63 9.99 -2.41
CA GLY A 52 0.81 11.31 -3.04
C GLY A 52 1.28 11.25 -4.51
N VAL A 53 1.69 10.09 -5.01
CA VAL A 53 2.43 9.95 -6.28
C VAL A 53 1.68 9.11 -7.31
N VAL A 54 1.12 7.97 -6.91
CA VAL A 54 0.56 6.98 -7.86
C VAL A 54 -0.66 7.50 -8.64
N GLY A 55 -1.34 8.52 -8.11
CA GLY A 55 -2.45 9.20 -8.77
C GLY A 55 -2.03 10.16 -9.90
N ASP A 56 -0.75 10.53 -10.00
CA ASP A 56 -0.26 11.43 -11.05
C ASP A 56 -0.21 10.72 -12.40
N ALA A 57 -1.03 11.17 -13.36
CA ALA A 57 -1.12 10.60 -14.69
C ALA A 57 0.19 10.67 -15.51
N SER A 58 1.12 11.56 -15.14
CA SER A 58 2.44 11.67 -15.76
C SER A 58 3.46 10.67 -15.18
N HIS A 59 3.17 10.05 -14.04
CA HIS A 59 4.10 9.14 -13.38
C HIS A 59 4.12 7.77 -14.08
N PRO A 60 5.29 7.15 -14.33
CA PRO A 60 5.39 5.88 -15.08
C PRO A 60 4.58 4.72 -14.49
N VAL A 61 4.36 4.72 -13.17
CA VAL A 61 3.60 3.67 -12.48
C VAL A 61 2.08 3.83 -12.60
N HIS A 62 1.59 4.99 -13.05
CA HIS A 62 0.18 5.35 -12.98
C HIS A 62 -0.74 4.33 -13.66
N ALA A 63 -0.40 3.92 -14.88
CA ALA A 63 -1.19 2.95 -15.62
C ALA A 63 -1.33 1.60 -14.88
N LEU A 64 -0.25 1.14 -14.25
CA LEU A 64 -0.27 -0.09 -13.45
C LEU A 64 -1.08 0.10 -12.17
N TYR A 65 -0.91 1.23 -11.47
CA TYR A 65 -1.71 1.57 -10.30
C TYR A 65 -3.21 1.58 -10.62
N GLN A 66 -3.63 2.24 -11.70
CA GLN A 66 -5.04 2.27 -12.13
C GLN A 66 -5.61 0.87 -12.39
N ALA A 67 -4.79 -0.06 -12.90
CA ALA A 67 -5.22 -1.44 -13.14
C ALA A 67 -5.53 -2.24 -11.86
N VAL A 68 -5.01 -1.80 -10.71
CA VAL A 68 -5.15 -2.46 -9.41
C VAL A 68 -5.72 -1.56 -8.31
N ALA A 69 -6.17 -0.34 -8.64
CA ALA A 69 -6.60 0.65 -7.66
C ALA A 69 -7.77 0.16 -6.79
N ASP A 70 -8.66 -0.64 -7.36
CA ASP A 70 -9.77 -1.33 -6.70
C ASP A 70 -9.34 -2.39 -5.66
N THR A 71 -8.07 -2.78 -5.66
CA THR A 71 -7.50 -3.73 -4.67
C THR A 71 -6.78 -3.02 -3.52
N VAL A 72 -6.68 -1.69 -3.56
CA VAL A 72 -6.00 -0.92 -2.51
C VAL A 72 -6.90 -0.86 -1.29
N ALA A 73 -6.45 -1.50 -0.20
CA ALA A 73 -7.15 -1.49 1.07
C ALA A 73 -6.86 -0.23 1.91
N GLY A 74 -5.73 0.44 1.64
CA GLY A 74 -5.46 1.77 2.18
C GLY A 74 -4.03 1.99 2.65
N VAL A 75 -3.87 3.06 3.42
CA VAL A 75 -2.60 3.59 3.91
C VAL A 75 -2.57 3.47 5.43
N SER A 76 -1.48 2.97 5.99
CA SER A 76 -1.32 2.83 7.45
C SER A 76 -1.38 4.19 8.15
N CYS A 77 -2.33 4.37 9.07
CA CYS A 77 -2.61 5.65 9.74
C CYS A 77 -1.36 6.17 10.49
N ALA A 78 -0.79 5.35 11.37
CA ALA A 78 0.40 5.74 12.14
C ALA A 78 1.63 5.96 11.26
N CYS A 79 1.78 5.20 10.18
CA CYS A 79 2.88 5.42 9.24
C CYS A 79 2.67 6.74 8.48
N ALA A 80 1.45 7.05 8.05
CA ALA A 80 1.14 8.29 7.36
C ALA A 80 1.41 9.51 8.25
N ASP A 81 1.13 9.42 9.55
CA ASP A 81 1.45 10.46 10.52
C ASP A 81 2.98 10.63 10.68
N VAL A 82 3.72 9.54 10.86
CA VAL A 82 5.20 9.56 11.03
C VAL A 82 5.92 10.05 9.79
N PHE A 83 5.47 9.65 8.59
CA PHE A 83 6.14 9.96 7.32
C PHE A 83 5.58 11.21 6.63
N GLY A 84 4.57 11.87 7.22
CA GLY A 84 3.96 13.10 6.69
C GLY A 84 3.19 12.88 5.39
N ALA A 85 2.48 11.76 5.27
CA ALA A 85 1.72 11.37 4.08
C ALA A 85 0.20 11.43 4.26
N ARG A 86 -0.28 11.72 5.49
CA ARG A 86 -1.72 11.67 5.82
C ARG A 86 -2.57 12.58 4.93
N GLU A 87 -2.22 13.86 4.87
CA GLU A 87 -2.99 14.86 4.13
C GLU A 87 -3.05 14.51 2.64
N GLU A 88 -1.93 14.09 2.04
CA GLU A 88 -1.89 13.67 0.64
C GLU A 88 -2.72 12.41 0.39
N ALA A 89 -2.67 11.44 1.30
CA ALA A 89 -3.48 10.22 1.21
C ALA A 89 -4.99 10.53 1.23
N GLU A 90 -5.45 11.32 2.20
CA GLU A 90 -6.86 11.73 2.32
C GLU A 90 -7.30 12.56 1.10
N LYS A 91 -6.47 13.53 0.68
CA LYS A 91 -6.74 14.37 -0.51
C LYS A 91 -6.89 13.54 -1.79
N ASN A 92 -6.11 12.47 -1.91
CA ASN A 92 -6.13 11.59 -3.08
C ASN A 92 -7.13 10.41 -2.92
N GLY A 93 -7.96 10.43 -1.87
CA GLY A 93 -9.07 9.48 -1.70
C GLY A 93 -8.66 8.11 -1.17
N PHE A 94 -7.50 7.98 -0.53
CA PHE A 94 -7.09 6.75 0.12
C PHE A 94 -7.73 6.61 1.50
N ASP A 95 -8.18 5.40 1.83
CA ASP A 95 -8.58 5.06 3.19
C ASP A 95 -7.36 4.98 4.11
N LEU A 96 -7.54 5.43 5.36
CA LEU A 96 -6.55 5.27 6.42
C LEU A 96 -6.90 4.06 7.29
N VAL A 97 -5.94 3.14 7.43
CA VAL A 97 -6.13 1.85 8.09
C VAL A 97 -5.50 1.87 9.47
N SER A 98 -6.28 1.49 10.49
CA SER A 98 -5.90 1.56 11.91
C SER A 98 -6.26 0.32 12.74
N ASP A 99 -6.50 -0.82 12.08
CA ASP A 99 -7.01 -2.08 12.68
C ASP A 99 -6.19 -2.63 13.86
N ASN A 100 -4.91 -2.30 13.95
CA ASN A 100 -4.00 -2.67 15.02
C ASN A 100 -3.60 -1.44 15.83
N GLY A 101 -4.22 -1.28 17.00
CA GLY A 101 -3.92 -0.20 17.95
C GLY A 101 -2.60 -0.41 18.69
N VAL A 102 -1.48 -0.08 18.06
CA VAL A 102 -0.16 -0.05 18.72
C VAL A 102 -0.10 1.12 19.70
N PRO A 103 0.30 0.92 20.98
CA PRO A 103 0.31 1.97 21.99
C PRO A 103 1.07 3.23 21.55
N GLY A 104 0.45 4.39 21.75
CA GLY A 104 1.04 5.69 21.40
C GLY A 104 1.00 6.03 19.91
N THR A 105 0.23 5.29 19.11
CA THR A 105 0.07 5.53 17.66
C THR A 105 -1.41 5.66 17.28
N SER A 106 -1.69 6.16 16.07
CA SER A 106 -3.03 6.23 15.49
C SER A 106 -3.49 4.92 14.83
N GLY A 107 -2.73 3.83 15.00
CA GLY A 107 -3.05 2.48 14.50
C GLY A 107 -2.42 2.15 13.15
N LEU A 108 -2.30 0.84 12.88
CA LEU A 108 -1.71 0.28 11.65
C LEU A 108 -2.60 -0.84 11.09
N PRO A 109 -2.40 -1.29 9.84
CA PRO A 109 -2.94 -2.56 9.37
C PRO A 109 -2.56 -3.73 10.29
N SER A 110 -3.55 -4.56 10.63
CA SER A 110 -3.34 -5.73 11.48
C SER A 110 -2.86 -6.93 10.67
N ILE A 111 -1.55 -7.17 10.66
CA ILE A 111 -0.95 -8.34 10.01
C ILE A 111 -1.49 -9.67 10.59
N ALA A 112 -1.75 -9.71 11.90
CA ALA A 112 -2.32 -10.89 12.55
C ALA A 112 -3.76 -11.16 12.10
N GLN A 113 -4.57 -10.11 11.92
CA GLN A 113 -5.93 -10.26 11.39
C GLN A 113 -5.92 -10.73 9.94
N LEU A 114 -5.04 -10.17 9.10
CA LEU A 114 -4.85 -10.63 7.71
C LEU A 114 -4.46 -12.11 7.66
N ALA A 115 -3.47 -12.53 8.45
CA ALA A 115 -3.06 -13.93 8.54
C ALA A 115 -4.22 -14.83 9.00
N GLY A 116 -4.98 -14.40 10.02
CA GLY A 116 -6.16 -15.13 10.51
C GLY A 116 -7.30 -15.25 9.49
N GLN A 117 -7.39 -14.31 8.55
CA GLN A 117 -8.35 -14.33 7.44
C GLN A 117 -7.86 -15.15 6.23
N GLY A 118 -6.69 -15.79 6.32
CA GLY A 118 -6.13 -16.65 5.27
C GLY A 118 -5.35 -15.90 4.19
N TYR A 119 -4.91 -14.67 4.46
CA TYR A 119 -3.99 -13.96 3.59
C TYR A 119 -2.57 -14.50 3.73
N ALA A 120 -1.97 -14.84 2.60
CA ALA A 120 -0.52 -14.88 2.46
C ALA A 120 0.00 -13.44 2.32
N ILE A 121 0.99 -13.08 3.13
CA ILE A 121 1.51 -11.70 3.21
C ILE A 121 2.83 -11.62 2.45
N TYR A 122 2.91 -10.66 1.52
CA TYR A 122 4.08 -10.38 0.69
C TYR A 122 4.49 -8.93 0.90
N SER A 123 5.76 -8.69 1.21
CA SER A 123 6.30 -7.34 1.34
C SER A 123 7.24 -7.00 0.21
N PHE A 124 7.16 -5.74 -0.24
CA PHE A 124 7.98 -5.18 -1.31
C PHE A 124 8.65 -3.89 -0.84
#